data_AF-X1SW51-F1
#
_entry.id   AF-X1SW51-F1
#
_cell.length_a   1.000
_cell.length_b   1.000
_cell.length_c   1.000
_cell.angle_alpha   90.00
_cell.angle_beta   90.00
_cell.angle_gamma   90.00
#
_symmetry.space_group_name_H-M   'P 1'
#
loop_
_entity.id
_entity.type
_entity.pdbx_description
1 polymer ?
#
loop_
_entity_poly.entity_id
_entity_poly.type
_entity_poly.pdbx_seq_one_letter_code
_entity_poly.pdbx_strand_id
1 'polypeptide(L)'
;MNSKKEDKNYLFNNLKMIAEAIGKTFGKNCEVVIHDYSNPNHSIIKIVNGYITGRKVGDSLTDLALADWGKGNLGENNIYSFIFLKPFNRIVIYSSGP
;
A
#
# COMPACT_ATOMS: atom_id res chain seq x y z
N MET A 1 -10.20 20.81 -13.19
CA MET A 1 -10.69 19.95 -12.09
C MET A 1 -10.48 18.44 -12.33
N ASN A 2 -9.88 18.00 -13.46
CA ASN A 2 -9.71 16.57 -13.79
C ASN A 2 -8.28 16.00 -13.68
N SER A 3 -7.23 16.83 -13.70
CA SER A 3 -5.83 16.34 -13.76
C SER A 3 -5.40 15.56 -12.52
N LYS A 4 -5.66 16.06 -11.30
CA LYS A 4 -5.23 15.38 -10.06
C LYS A 4 -5.79 13.96 -9.89
N LYS A 5 -7.01 13.71 -10.37
CA LYS A 5 -7.66 12.39 -10.29
C LYS A 5 -7.06 11.43 -11.32
N GLU A 6 -6.75 11.93 -12.51
CA GLU A 6 -6.04 11.18 -13.54
C GLU A 6 -4.62 10.83 -13.07
N ASP A 7 -3.87 11.79 -12.50
CA ASP A 7 -2.53 11.58 -11.95
C ASP A 7 -2.51 10.50 -10.86
N LYS A 8 -3.48 10.54 -9.94
CA LYS A 8 -3.65 9.53 -8.89
C LYS A 8 -3.89 8.12 -9.49
N ASN A 9 -4.73 8.03 -10.52
CA ASN A 9 -5.01 6.76 -11.19
C ASN A 9 -3.77 6.20 -11.91
N TYR A 10 -3.00 7.05 -12.59
CA TYR A 10 -1.73 6.64 -13.22
C TYR A 10 -0.74 6.12 -12.18
N LEU A 11 -0.56 6.84 -11.07
CA LEU A 11 0.31 6.42 -9.98
C LEU A 11 -0.12 5.06 -9.39
N PHE A 12 -1.41 4.87 -9.13
CA PHE A 12 -1.91 3.58 -8.64
C PHE A 12 -1.73 2.43 -9.62
N ASN A 13 -1.94 2.67 -10.92
CA ASN A 13 -1.71 1.64 -11.92
C ASN A 13 -0.23 1.24 -11.97
N ASN A 14 0.68 2.21 -11.94
CA ASN A 14 2.12 1.95 -11.90
C ASN A 14 2.53 1.19 -10.65
N LEU A 15 2.05 1.60 -9.47
CA LEU A 15 2.33 0.89 -8.21
C LEU A 15 1.80 -0.54 -8.24
N LYS A 16 0.59 -0.78 -8.77
CA LYS A 16 0.02 -2.12 -8.92
C LYS A 16 0.91 -3.01 -9.79
N MET A 17 1.44 -2.50 -10.89
CA MET A 17 2.39 -3.22 -11.75
C MET A 17 3.69 -3.55 -11.01
N ILE A 18 4.24 -2.58 -10.26
CA ILE A 18 5.45 -2.77 -9.45
C ILE A 18 5.21 -3.83 -8.38
N ALA A 19 4.07 -3.80 -7.69
CA ALA A 19 3.73 -4.79 -6.67
C ALA A 19 3.65 -6.21 -7.23
N GLU A 20 3.11 -6.38 -8.45
CA GLU A 20 3.13 -7.67 -9.13
C GLU A 20 4.54 -8.11 -9.50
N ALA A 21 5.38 -7.20 -10.01
CA ALA A 21 6.76 -7.50 -10.32
C ALA A 21 7.52 -7.95 -9.07
N ILE A 22 7.42 -7.20 -7.97
CA ILE A 22 8.06 -7.54 -6.69
C ILE A 22 7.58 -8.90 -6.18
N GLY A 23 6.25 -9.14 -6.14
CA GLY A 23 5.71 -10.42 -5.68
C GLY A 23 6.13 -11.61 -6.55
N LYS A 24 6.32 -11.41 -7.86
CA LYS A 24 6.86 -12.44 -8.76
C LYS A 24 8.36 -12.65 -8.55
N THR A 25 9.14 -11.58 -8.38
CA THR A 25 10.59 -11.63 -8.18
C THR A 25 10.97 -12.33 -6.88
N PHE A 26 10.29 -12.00 -5.77
CA PHE A 26 10.58 -12.59 -4.45
C PHE A 26 9.75 -13.84 -4.15
N GLY A 27 8.82 -14.20 -5.03
CA GLY A 27 8.06 -15.45 -4.98
C GLY A 27 7.04 -15.54 -3.84
N LYS A 28 6.59 -16.76 -3.56
CA LYS A 28 5.45 -17.09 -2.67
C LYS A 28 5.61 -16.71 -1.19
N ASN A 29 6.77 -16.23 -0.77
CA ASN A 29 7.05 -15.85 0.62
C ASN A 29 7.08 -14.32 0.81
N CYS A 30 6.83 -13.56 -0.26
CA CYS A 30 6.81 -12.10 -0.25
C CYS A 30 5.37 -11.61 -0.40
N GLU A 31 4.87 -10.87 0.58
CA GLU A 31 3.59 -10.18 0.49
C GLU A 31 3.82 -8.72 0.13
N VAL A 32 3.08 -8.20 -0.84
CA VAL A 32 3.16 -6.78 -1.23
C VAL A 32 1.79 -6.16 -1.10
N VAL A 33 1.69 -5.05 -0.38
CA VAL A 33 0.43 -4.39 -0.06
C VAL A 33 0.51 -2.90 -0.41
N ILE A 34 -0.43 -2.42 -1.20
CA ILE A 34 -0.55 -0.99 -1.52
C ILE A 34 -1.76 -0.44 -0.79
N HIS A 35 -1.55 0.66 -0.06
CA HIS A 35 -2.60 1.34 0.69
C HIS A 35 -2.92 2.73 0.12
N ASP A 36 -4.21 3.04 0.03
CA ASP A 36 -4.74 4.40 -0.10
C ASP A 36 -5.20 4.89 1.29
N TYR A 37 -4.51 5.88 1.83
CA TYR A 37 -4.80 6.41 3.17
C TYR A 37 -5.96 7.40 3.18
N SER A 38 -6.50 7.79 2.03
CA SER A 38 -7.73 8.61 1.98
C SER A 38 -8.97 7.88 2.52
N ASN A 39 -8.92 6.54 2.64
CA ASN A 39 -9.94 5.75 3.33
C ASN A 39 -9.28 4.68 4.23
N PRO A 40 -8.90 5.02 5.48
CA PRO A 40 -8.13 4.12 6.34
C PRO A 40 -8.87 2.83 6.72
N ASN A 41 -10.20 2.84 6.67
CA ASN A 41 -11.03 1.65 6.92
C ASN A 41 -11.02 0.67 5.74
N HIS A 42 -10.72 1.14 4.53
CA HIS A 42 -10.65 0.34 3.30
C HIS A 42 -9.37 0.66 2.52
N SER A 43 -8.25 0.64 3.23
CA SER A 43 -7.01 1.19 2.72
C SER A 43 -6.35 0.31 1.67
N ILE A 44 -6.48 -1.03 1.74
CA ILE A 44 -5.77 -1.90 0.79
C ILE A 44 -6.42 -1.80 -0.60
N ILE A 45 -5.68 -1.25 -1.57
CA ILE A 45 -6.12 -1.13 -2.97
C ILE A 45 -5.49 -2.19 -3.89
N LYS A 46 -4.43 -2.87 -3.42
CA LYS A 46 -3.80 -4.01 -4.09
C LYS A 46 -3.06 -4.83 -3.05
N ILE A 47 -3.15 -6.14 -3.17
CA ILE A 47 -2.33 -7.08 -2.42
C ILE A 47 -1.84 -8.20 -3.33
N VAL A 48 -0.59 -8.59 -3.18
CA VAL A 48 0.04 -9.73 -3.83
C VAL A 48 0.49 -10.71 -2.76
N ASN A 49 0.15 -11.99 -2.92
CA ASN A 49 0.38 -13.05 -1.94
C ASN A 49 -0.26 -12.79 -0.56
N GLY A 50 -1.45 -12.18 -0.52
CA GLY A 50 -2.18 -11.86 0.71
C GLY A 50 -2.54 -13.06 1.60
N TYR A 51 -2.40 -14.30 1.11
CA TYR A 51 -2.54 -15.51 1.92
C TYR A 51 -1.48 -15.64 3.02
N ILE A 52 -0.36 -14.90 2.94
CA ILE A 52 0.70 -14.94 3.95
C ILE A 52 0.20 -14.33 5.27
N THR A 53 -0.54 -13.23 5.19
CA THR A 53 -1.15 -12.59 6.37
C THR A 53 -2.67 -12.82 6.48
N GLY A 54 -3.29 -13.41 5.45
CA GLY A 54 -4.74 -13.59 5.36
C GLY A 54 -5.50 -12.33 4.92
N ARG A 55 -4.79 -11.28 4.51
CA ARG A 55 -5.37 -9.99 4.14
C ARG A 55 -5.84 -9.95 2.69
N LYS A 56 -6.77 -9.03 2.40
CA LYS A 56 -7.36 -8.83 1.08
C LYS A 56 -7.58 -7.35 0.77
N VAL A 57 -7.83 -7.06 -0.51
CA VAL A 57 -8.26 -5.73 -0.95
C VAL A 57 -9.50 -5.30 -0.16
N GLY A 58 -9.49 -4.05 0.32
CA GLY A 58 -10.53 -3.48 1.15
C GLY A 58 -10.33 -3.65 2.66
N ASP A 59 -9.33 -4.41 3.13
CA ASP A 59 -9.03 -4.42 4.57
C ASP A 59 -8.47 -3.05 5.03
N SER A 60 -8.63 -2.78 6.32
CA SER A 60 -8.23 -1.53 6.97
C SER A 60 -6.72 -1.34 7.06
N LEU A 61 -6.25 -0.22 7.60
CA LEU A 61 -4.88 -0.11 8.05
C LEU A 61 -4.62 -1.04 9.26
N THR A 62 -3.35 -1.39 9.49
CA THR A 62 -2.95 -2.04 10.75
C THR A 62 -3.00 -1.03 11.89
N ASP A 63 -3.21 -1.46 13.13
CA ASP A 63 -3.24 -0.57 14.31
C ASP A 63 -2.03 0.37 14.42
N LEU A 64 -0.83 -0.14 14.10
CA LEU A 64 0.39 0.68 14.05
C LEU A 64 0.30 1.81 13.00
N ALA A 65 -0.25 1.50 11.83
CA ALA A 65 -0.41 2.45 10.74
C ALA A 65 -1.55 3.45 11.02
N LEU A 66 -2.61 3.02 11.72
CA LEU A 66 -3.67 3.90 12.23
C LEU A 66 -3.13 4.87 13.29
N ALA A 67 -2.30 4.39 14.21
CA ALA A 67 -1.68 5.21 15.24
C ALA A 67 -0.74 6.27 14.64
N ASP A 68 0.04 5.92 13.62
CA ASP A 68 0.89 6.88 12.92
C ASP A 68 0.08 7.88 12.07
N TRP A 69 -1.05 7.43 11.50
CA TRP A 69 -1.98 8.30 10.75
C TRP A 69 -2.64 9.34 11.66
N GLY A 70 -3.16 8.91 12.82
CA GLY A 70 -3.81 9.80 13.79
C GLY A 70 -2.88 10.86 14.41
N LYS A 71 -1.55 10.68 14.33
CA LYS A 71 -0.55 11.65 14.80
C LYS A 71 -0.28 12.77 13.78
N GLY A 72 -0.89 12.75 12.59
CA GLY A 72 -0.62 13.72 11.52
C GLY A 72 0.75 13.55 10.84
N ASN A 73 1.52 12.52 11.23
CA ASN A 73 2.80 12.17 10.62
C ASN A 73 2.63 11.58 9.21
N LEU A 74 1.40 11.16 8.87
CA LEU A 74 1.04 10.61 7.59
C LEU A 74 0.03 11.54 6.91
N GLY A 75 0.50 12.48 6.09
CA GLY A 75 -0.33 13.52 5.46
C GLY A 75 -1.54 12.97 4.67
N GLU A 76 -2.64 13.72 4.67
CA GLU A 76 -3.97 13.33 4.16
C GLU A 76 -4.01 12.91 2.67
N ASN A 77 -2.99 13.25 1.88
CA ASN A 77 -2.91 12.98 0.43
C ASN A 77 -1.82 11.97 0.05
N ASN A 78 -1.23 11.25 1.01
CA ASN A 78 -0.10 10.38 0.75
C ASN A 78 -0.53 8.96 0.40
N ILE A 79 0.16 8.37 -0.58
CA ILE A 79 0.01 6.97 -0.96
C ILE A 79 1.12 6.19 -0.28
N TYR A 80 0.74 5.19 0.51
CA TYR A 80 1.68 4.40 1.28
C TYR A 80 1.71 2.98 0.72
N SER A 81 2.89 2.54 0.29
CA SER A 81 3.10 1.17 -0.16
C SER A 81 3.90 0.41 0.90
N PHE A 82 3.40 -0.74 1.32
CA PHE A 82 4.09 -1.61 2.28
C PHE A 82 4.50 -2.90 1.58
N ILE A 83 5.78 -3.24 1.69
CA ILE A 83 6.31 -4.53 1.24
C ILE A 83 6.63 -5.34 2.49
N PHE A 84 5.99 -6.49 2.65
CA PHE A 84 6.30 -7.46 3.69
C PHE A 84 7.22 -8.54 3.10
N LEU A 85 8.52 -8.43 3.37
CA LEU A 85 9.48 -9.50 3.11
C LEU A 85 9.59 -10.36 4.37
N LYS A 86 8.94 -11.52 4.38
CA LYS A 86 9.18 -12.52 5.43
C LYS A 86 10.58 -13.16 5.24
N PRO A 87 11.25 -13.58 6.34
CA PRO A 87 10.69 -13.69 7.68
C PRO A 87 10.70 -12.42 8.56
N PHE A 88 11.51 -11.39 8.28
CA PHE A 88 11.65 -10.26 9.23
C PHE A 88 11.80 -8.83 8.67
N ASN A 89 11.78 -8.59 7.35
CA ASN A 89 12.01 -7.24 6.85
C ASN A 89 10.73 -6.63 6.26
N ARG A 90 10.06 -5.78 7.04
CA ARG A 90 9.05 -4.86 6.51
C ARG A 90 9.77 -3.69 5.87
N ILE A 91 9.63 -3.52 4.56
CA ILE A 91 10.08 -2.33 3.85
C ILE A 91 8.85 -1.46 3.63
N VAL A 92 8.88 -0.23 4.13
CA VAL A 92 7.84 0.76 3.87
C VAL A 92 8.35 1.70 2.79
N ILE A 93 7.61 1.79 1.69
CA ILE A 93 7.90 2.72 0.61
C ILE A 93 6.81 3.79 0.60
N TYR A 94 7.24 5.03 0.75
CA TYR A 94 6.37 6.20 0.78
C TYR A 94 6.35 6.86 -0.60
N SER A 95 5.17 7.22 -1.09
CA SER A 95 5.02 8.09 -2.25
C SER A 95 4.04 9.20 -1.89
N SER A 96 4.58 10.39 -1.63
CA SER A 96 3.77 11.60 -1.55
C SER A 96 3.41 12.02 -2.97
N GLY A 97 2.11 12.17 -3.25
CA GLY A 97 1.68 12.90 -4.43
C GLY A 97 2.02 14.40 -4.27
N PRO A 98 2.18 15.15 -5.37
CA PRO A 98 2.33 16.61 -5.32
C PRO A 98 1.07 17.33 -4.84
#